data_AF-A0A498FYU1-F1
#
_entry.id   AF-A0A498FYU1-F1
#
_cell.length_a   1.000
_cell.length_b   1.000
_cell.length_c   1.000
_cell.angle_alpha   90.00
_cell.angle_beta   90.00
_cell.angle_gamma   90.00
#
_symmetry.space_group_name_H-M   'P 1'
#
loop_
_entity.id
_entity.type
_entity.pdbx_description
1 polymer ?
#
loop_
_entity_poly.entity_id
_entity_poly.type
_entity_poly.pdbx_seq_one_letter_code
_entity_poly.pdbx_strand_id
1 'polypeptide(L)'
;FHPPGSITTNAGDTYSVYTYFWKKWRDRDKPDPYPEPDADDLVDAATLESAAEDLTNGDAEFDIAVGGLPTISDLGFEEPSASVQSAGTEAARERLSAFCADAIYRYADDRDYPTRDATSRLSTDLKFGTIGIREVYAATAAARE
;
A
#
# COMPACT_ATOMS: atom_id res chain seq x y z
N PHE A 1 -4.11 12.15 4.70
CA PHE A 1 -5.00 11.02 4.30
C PHE A 1 -6.26 11.12 5.09
N HIS A 2 -7.40 11.00 4.42
CA HIS A 2 -8.66 11.40 5.01
C HIS A 2 -9.74 10.45 4.55
N PRO A 3 -10.58 9.91 5.45
CA PRO A 3 -11.73 9.11 5.07
C PRO A 3 -12.60 9.82 4.03
N PRO A 4 -13.20 9.09 3.08
CA PRO A 4 -14.19 9.67 2.18
C PRO A 4 -15.28 10.41 2.96
N GLY A 5 -15.65 11.61 2.49
CA GLY A 5 -16.64 12.45 3.16
C GLY A 5 -16.12 13.27 4.35
N SER A 6 -14.88 13.08 4.81
CA SER A 6 -14.33 13.90 5.91
C SER A 6 -13.79 15.27 5.45
N ILE A 7 -13.68 15.50 4.14
CA ILE A 7 -13.33 16.78 3.54
C ILE A 7 -14.49 17.22 2.66
N THR A 8 -15.19 18.27 3.10
CA THR A 8 -16.41 18.77 2.50
C THR A 8 -16.31 20.25 2.11
N THR A 9 -17.27 20.70 1.31
CA THR A 9 -17.52 22.13 1.08
C THR A 9 -18.05 22.80 2.34
N ASN A 10 -18.17 24.13 2.34
CA ASN A 10 -18.80 24.85 3.46
C ASN A 10 -20.27 24.46 3.67
N ALA A 11 -20.94 23.95 2.62
CA ALA A 11 -22.31 23.45 2.70
C ALA A 11 -22.41 22.00 3.21
N GLY A 12 -21.28 21.33 3.44
CA GLY A 12 -21.22 19.94 3.87
C GLY A 12 -21.19 18.91 2.73
N ASP A 13 -21.31 19.35 1.47
CA ASP A 13 -21.28 18.46 0.31
C ASP A 13 -19.88 17.94 -0.03
N THR A 14 -19.82 16.85 -0.80
CA THR A 14 -18.58 16.36 -1.39
C THR A 14 -18.11 17.26 -2.54
N TYR A 15 -16.79 17.28 -2.79
CA TYR A 15 -16.23 18.03 -3.92
C TYR A 15 -16.33 17.23 -5.23
N SER A 16 -16.91 17.81 -6.27
CA SER A 16 -16.90 17.24 -7.63
C SER A 16 -15.71 17.69 -8.49
N VAL A 17 -14.91 18.65 -8.02
CA VAL A 17 -13.74 19.19 -8.74
C VAL A 17 -12.47 18.90 -7.95
N TYR A 18 -11.55 18.12 -8.55
CA TYR A 18 -10.31 17.68 -7.91
C TYR A 18 -9.47 18.85 -7.38
N THR A 19 -9.32 19.94 -8.14
CA THR A 19 -8.48 21.08 -7.73
C THR A 19 -8.95 21.71 -6.41
N TYR A 20 -10.27 21.79 -6.18
CA TYR A 20 -10.81 22.33 -4.92
C TYR A 20 -10.65 21.35 -3.76
N PHE A 21 -10.92 20.07 -4.02
CA PHE A 21 -10.66 19.00 -3.08
C PHE A 21 -9.19 18.98 -2.64
N TRP A 22 -8.26 18.98 -3.59
CA TRP A 22 -6.81 18.90 -3.37
C TRP A 22 -6.31 20.05 -2.49
N LYS A 23 -6.73 21.28 -2.75
CA LYS A 23 -6.36 22.45 -1.93
C LYS A 23 -6.75 22.23 -0.47
N LYS A 24 -8.01 21.84 -0.22
CA LYS A 24 -8.49 21.56 1.14
C LYS A 24 -7.83 20.34 1.76
N TRP A 25 -7.59 19.28 0.99
CA TRP A 25 -6.93 18.06 1.43
C TRP A 25 -5.50 18.34 1.88
N ARG A 26 -4.76 19.14 1.12
CA ARG A 26 -3.37 19.48 1.41
C ARG A 26 -3.23 20.21 2.75
N ASP A 27 -4.14 21.15 3.02
CA ASP A 27 -4.12 22.00 4.22
C ASP A 27 -4.53 21.26 5.51
N ARG A 28 -5.00 20.01 5.44
CA ARG A 28 -5.31 19.19 6.63
C ARG A 28 -4.05 18.56 7.21
N ASP A 29 -4.06 18.37 8.53
CA ASP A 29 -2.99 17.63 9.21
C ASP A 29 -2.82 16.22 8.63
N LYS A 30 -1.57 15.80 8.50
CA LYS A 30 -1.21 14.50 7.96
C LYS A 30 -0.75 13.66 9.14
N PRO A 31 -1.52 12.63 9.51
CA PRO A 31 -1.14 11.82 10.66
C PRO A 31 0.06 10.94 10.30
N ASP A 32 0.89 10.67 11.30
CA ASP A 32 2.08 9.86 11.16
C ASP A 32 1.74 8.40 10.78
N PRO A 33 2.71 7.67 10.18
CA PRO A 33 2.63 6.22 10.04
C PRO A 33 2.42 5.55 11.41
N TYR A 34 1.73 4.41 11.41
CA TYR A 34 1.63 3.58 12.61
C TYR A 34 2.95 2.84 12.84
N PRO A 35 3.33 2.57 14.09
CA PRO A 35 4.47 1.70 14.37
C PRO A 35 4.20 0.29 13.84
N GLU A 36 5.26 -0.37 13.38
CA GLU A 36 5.23 -1.79 13.04
C GLU A 36 5.04 -2.59 14.35
N PRO A 37 4.16 -3.60 14.39
CA PRO A 37 4.00 -4.43 15.57
C PRO A 37 5.28 -5.21 15.86
N ASP A 38 5.58 -5.41 17.15
CA ASP A 38 6.70 -6.23 17.57
C ASP A 38 6.32 -7.72 17.54
N ALA A 39 7.32 -8.60 17.58
CA ALA A 39 7.06 -10.05 17.60
C ALA A 39 6.17 -10.48 18.79
N ASP A 40 6.26 -9.76 19.91
CA ASP A 40 5.46 -10.01 21.11
C ASP A 40 3.99 -9.58 20.97
N ASP A 41 3.64 -8.78 19.95
CA ASP A 41 2.26 -8.43 19.61
C ASP A 41 1.56 -9.54 18.81
N LEU A 42 2.31 -10.53 18.33
CA LEU A 42 1.84 -11.60 17.45
C LEU A 42 1.72 -12.93 18.21
N VAL A 43 0.75 -13.75 17.80
CA VAL A 43 0.64 -15.14 18.28
C VAL A 43 1.59 -16.06 17.50
N ASP A 44 1.99 -17.17 18.13
CA ASP A 44 2.79 -18.19 17.45
C ASP A 44 1.97 -19.04 16.47
N ALA A 45 2.68 -19.79 15.63
CA ALA A 45 2.06 -20.62 14.60
C ALA A 45 1.15 -21.71 15.18
N ALA A 46 1.52 -22.31 16.32
CA ALA A 46 0.73 -23.37 16.95
C ALA A 46 -0.63 -22.84 17.46
N THR A 47 -0.63 -21.62 18.01
CA THR A 47 -1.86 -20.93 18.44
C THR A 47 -2.74 -20.60 17.24
N LEU A 48 -2.14 -20.17 16.12
CA LEU A 48 -2.86 -19.88 14.88
C LEU A 48 -3.50 -21.14 14.27
N GLU A 49 -2.78 -22.25 14.23
CA GLU A 49 -3.26 -23.56 13.75
C GLU A 49 -4.47 -24.03 14.58
N SER A 50 -4.35 -24.02 15.91
CA SER A 50 -5.46 -24.39 16.81
C SER A 50 -6.69 -23.51 16.60
N ALA A 51 -6.52 -22.20 16.39
CA ALA A 51 -7.63 -21.29 16.15
C ALA A 51 -8.32 -21.54 14.80
N ALA A 52 -7.56 -21.92 13.76
CA ALA A 52 -8.11 -22.26 12.46
C ALA A 52 -8.90 -23.58 12.49
N GLU A 53 -8.42 -24.59 13.21
CA GLU A 53 -9.15 -25.84 13.44
C GLU A 53 -10.49 -25.57 14.14
N ASP A 54 -10.49 -24.78 15.22
CA ASP A 54 -11.72 -24.43 15.94
C ASP A 54 -12.75 -23.72 15.05
N LEU A 55 -12.29 -22.87 14.13
CA LEU A 55 -13.16 -22.16 13.19
C LEU A 55 -13.70 -23.05 12.06
N THR A 56 -13.01 -24.15 11.73
CA THR A 56 -13.40 -25.07 10.63
C THR A 56 -14.19 -26.29 11.13
N ASN A 57 -14.10 -26.64 12.42
CA ASN A 57 -14.74 -27.79 13.04
C ASN A 57 -16.28 -27.65 13.26
N GLY A 58 -16.95 -26.67 12.65
CA GLY A 58 -18.41 -26.43 12.71
C GLY A 58 -19.07 -26.25 11.33
N ASP A 59 -20.31 -25.72 11.26
CA ASP A 59 -21.01 -25.31 10.01
C ASP A 59 -20.35 -24.10 9.32
N ALA A 60 -19.04 -23.95 9.42
CA ALA A 60 -18.32 -22.81 8.90
C ALA A 60 -18.28 -22.86 7.37
N GLU A 61 -18.70 -21.76 6.75
CA GLU A 61 -18.76 -21.55 5.30
C GLU A 61 -17.36 -21.36 4.67
N PHE A 62 -16.29 -21.43 5.46
CA PHE A 62 -14.94 -21.04 5.05
C PHE A 62 -13.93 -22.17 5.21
N ASP A 63 -13.17 -22.41 4.15
CA ASP A 63 -11.98 -23.25 4.15
C ASP A 63 -10.77 -22.39 4.55
N ILE A 64 -10.21 -22.65 5.74
CA ILE A 64 -9.09 -21.88 6.30
C ILE A 64 -7.84 -22.76 6.27
N ALA A 65 -6.93 -22.47 5.34
CA ALA A 65 -5.62 -23.12 5.30
C ALA A 65 -4.60 -22.34 6.13
N VAL A 66 -3.92 -23.01 7.04
CA VAL A 66 -2.73 -22.51 7.74
C VAL A 66 -1.51 -23.26 7.21
N GLY A 67 -0.45 -22.54 6.82
CA GLY A 67 0.78 -23.14 6.28
C GLY A 67 1.16 -22.58 4.91
N GLY A 68 1.56 -23.47 4.00
CA GLY A 68 2.07 -23.08 2.67
C GLY A 68 1.00 -22.42 1.80
N LEU A 69 1.38 -21.33 1.14
CA LEU A 69 0.54 -20.68 0.13
C LEU A 69 0.48 -21.52 -1.16
N PRO A 70 -0.65 -21.51 -1.90
CA PRO A 70 -0.74 -22.16 -3.20
C PRO A 70 0.23 -21.53 -4.20
N THR A 71 0.73 -22.34 -5.12
CA THR A 71 1.53 -21.84 -6.25
C THR A 71 0.63 -21.13 -7.27
N ILE A 72 1.23 -20.37 -8.19
CA ILE A 72 0.48 -19.71 -9.27
C ILE A 72 -0.24 -20.73 -10.17
N SER A 73 0.35 -21.92 -10.36
CA SER A 73 -0.25 -23.03 -11.10
C SER A 73 -1.42 -23.67 -10.35
N ASP A 74 -1.35 -23.80 -9.03
CA ASP A 74 -2.48 -24.28 -8.20
C ASP A 74 -3.68 -23.33 -8.31
N LEU A 75 -3.42 -22.03 -8.51
CA LEU A 75 -4.44 -21.01 -8.75
C LEU A 75 -4.96 -21.00 -10.21
N GLY A 76 -4.46 -21.88 -11.07
CA GLY A 76 -4.88 -21.99 -12.47
C GLY A 76 -4.29 -20.94 -13.41
N PHE A 77 -3.20 -20.28 -13.01
CA PHE A 77 -2.50 -19.29 -13.82
C PHE A 77 -1.18 -19.85 -14.38
N GLU A 78 -0.86 -19.43 -15.59
CA GLU A 78 0.46 -19.67 -16.19
C GLU A 78 1.50 -18.69 -15.63
N GLU A 79 2.77 -19.10 -15.63
CA GLU A 79 3.87 -18.20 -15.29
C GLU A 79 3.89 -16.98 -16.24
N PRO A 80 4.06 -15.76 -15.70
CA PRO A 80 4.05 -14.56 -16.51
C PRO A 80 5.24 -14.55 -17.49
N SER A 81 4.96 -14.29 -18.77
CA SER A 81 6.00 -14.13 -19.79
C SER A 81 6.77 -12.81 -19.68
N ALA A 82 6.23 -11.84 -18.93
CA ALA A 82 6.86 -10.56 -18.66
C ALA A 82 7.56 -10.58 -17.29
N SER A 83 8.62 -9.78 -17.16
CA SER A 83 9.24 -9.52 -15.86
C SER A 83 8.25 -8.79 -14.96
N VAL A 84 7.85 -9.44 -13.87
CA VAL A 84 6.98 -8.87 -12.84
C VAL A 84 7.85 -8.21 -11.77
N GLN A 85 7.41 -7.07 -11.24
CA GLN A 85 8.09 -6.41 -10.13
C GLN A 85 7.97 -7.26 -8.86
N SER A 86 9.04 -7.36 -8.08
CA SER A 86 9.02 -8.03 -6.78
C SER A 86 7.97 -7.38 -5.87
N ALA A 87 7.06 -8.19 -5.35
CA ALA A 87 6.01 -7.78 -4.42
C ALA A 87 6.50 -7.84 -2.96
N GLY A 88 5.73 -7.23 -2.05
CA GLY A 88 5.99 -7.26 -0.62
C GLY A 88 6.50 -5.94 -0.04
N THR A 89 6.40 -5.81 1.28
CA THR A 89 6.70 -4.56 2.01
C THR A 89 8.13 -4.09 1.83
N GLU A 90 9.09 -5.00 1.88
CA GLU A 90 10.52 -4.67 1.70
C GLU A 90 10.79 -4.11 0.30
N ALA A 91 10.36 -4.81 -0.75
CA ALA A 91 10.54 -4.36 -2.13
C ALA A 91 9.83 -3.01 -2.41
N ALA A 92 8.67 -2.76 -1.78
CA ALA A 92 7.98 -1.48 -1.88
C ALA A 92 8.76 -0.35 -1.18
N ARG A 93 9.32 -0.61 0.01
CA ARG A 93 10.17 0.35 0.75
C ARG A 93 11.45 0.68 -0.02
N GLU A 94 12.09 -0.31 -0.65
CA GLU A 94 13.24 -0.10 -1.52
C GLU A 94 12.91 0.80 -2.72
N ARG A 95 11.79 0.55 -3.40
CA ARG A 95 11.32 1.41 -4.50
C ARG A 95 11.05 2.84 -4.06
N LEU A 96 10.40 3.02 -2.92
CA LEU A 96 10.14 4.35 -2.35
C LEU A 96 11.45 5.07 -2.03
N SER A 97 12.39 4.38 -1.38
CA SER A 97 13.71 4.93 -1.04
C SER A 97 14.48 5.37 -2.30
N ALA A 98 14.55 4.50 -3.32
CA ALA A 98 15.20 4.81 -4.59
C ALA A 98 14.55 6.01 -5.30
N PHE A 99 13.22 6.08 -5.30
CA PHE A 99 12.49 7.21 -5.88
C PHE A 99 12.79 8.53 -5.14
N CYS A 100 12.76 8.51 -3.81
CA CYS A 100 13.05 9.69 -2.97
C CYS A 100 14.52 10.13 -3.02
N ALA A 101 15.43 9.23 -3.39
CA ALA A 101 16.85 9.55 -3.52
C ALA A 101 17.21 10.24 -4.85
N ASP A 102 16.38 10.12 -5.90
CA ASP A 102 16.71 10.66 -7.24
C ASP A 102 15.48 11.19 -8.00
N ALA A 103 14.65 10.30 -8.55
CA ALA A 103 13.65 10.66 -9.55
C ALA A 103 12.61 11.69 -9.06
N ILE A 104 12.34 11.75 -7.75
CA ILE A 104 11.41 12.73 -7.16
C ILE A 104 11.77 14.18 -7.49
N TYR A 105 13.07 14.52 -7.58
CA TYR A 105 13.56 15.89 -7.79
C TYR A 105 13.34 16.40 -9.21
N ARG A 106 13.14 15.47 -10.17
CA ARG A 106 12.90 15.73 -11.60
C ARG A 106 11.52 15.26 -12.06
N TYR A 107 10.68 14.79 -11.11
CA TYR A 107 9.37 14.22 -11.41
C TYR A 107 8.46 15.17 -12.20
N ALA A 108 8.46 16.46 -11.86
CA ALA A 108 7.60 17.44 -12.51
C ALA A 108 7.89 17.59 -14.01
N ASP A 109 9.17 17.52 -14.39
CA ASP A 109 9.62 17.74 -15.76
C ASP A 109 9.66 16.44 -16.58
N ASP A 110 9.87 15.30 -15.93
CA ASP A 110 10.16 14.04 -16.62
C ASP A 110 9.03 13.00 -16.61
N ARG A 111 8.01 13.12 -15.75
CA ARG A 111 6.94 12.11 -15.61
C ARG A 111 6.15 11.82 -16.90
N ASP A 112 6.14 12.76 -17.84
CA ASP A 112 5.40 12.64 -19.10
C ASP A 112 6.23 11.95 -20.21
N TYR A 113 7.50 11.60 -19.92
CA TYR A 113 8.41 10.94 -20.86
C TYR A 113 8.64 9.47 -20.46
N PRO A 114 8.00 8.49 -21.13
CA PRO A 114 8.06 7.08 -20.75
C PRO A 114 9.48 6.48 -20.70
N THR A 115 10.42 7.05 -21.44
CA THR A 115 11.80 6.57 -21.52
C THR A 115 12.72 7.11 -20.41
N ARG A 116 12.23 7.99 -19.54
CA ARG A 116 13.05 8.68 -18.53
C ARG A 116 13.00 8.07 -17.13
N ASP A 117 12.27 6.98 -16.96
CA ASP A 117 12.12 6.24 -15.69
C ASP A 117 11.92 7.13 -14.47
N ALA A 118 11.09 8.17 -14.62
CA ALA A 118 10.97 9.24 -13.65
C ALA A 118 9.84 9.01 -12.62
N THR A 119 9.06 7.94 -12.73
CA THR A 119 7.94 7.67 -11.81
C THR A 119 8.35 6.69 -10.70
N SER A 120 7.64 6.72 -9.56
CA SER A 120 7.98 5.86 -8.41
C SER A 120 7.72 4.37 -8.62
N ARG A 121 6.89 4.01 -9.60
CA ARG A 121 6.42 2.63 -9.87
C ARG A 121 5.72 1.95 -8.67
N LEU A 122 5.27 2.71 -7.66
CA LEU A 122 4.58 2.23 -6.45
C LEU A 122 3.09 1.92 -6.63
N SER A 123 2.54 1.98 -7.85
CA SER A 123 1.10 1.84 -8.08
C SER A 123 0.56 0.48 -7.63
N THR A 124 1.28 -0.61 -7.91
CA THR A 124 0.91 -1.96 -7.49
C THR A 124 1.01 -2.10 -5.98
N ASP A 125 2.04 -1.52 -5.38
CA ASP A 125 2.27 -1.59 -3.93
C ASP A 125 1.15 -0.91 -3.15
N LEU A 126 0.74 0.27 -3.60
CA LEU A 126 -0.40 1.01 -3.05
C LEU A 126 -1.74 0.29 -3.29
N LYS A 127 -1.89 -0.41 -4.42
CA LYS A 127 -3.11 -1.15 -4.74
C LYS A 127 -3.34 -2.35 -3.82
N PHE A 128 -2.26 -3.04 -3.44
CA PHE A 128 -2.28 -4.22 -2.57
C PHE A 128 -1.98 -3.91 -1.10
N GLY A 129 -1.67 -2.66 -0.76
CA GLY A 129 -1.40 -2.27 0.62
C GLY A 129 -0.07 -2.78 1.18
N THR A 130 0.87 -3.14 0.30
CA THR A 130 2.23 -3.57 0.71
C THR A 130 3.08 -2.42 1.22
N ILE A 131 2.66 -1.17 1.01
CA ILE A 131 3.24 0.00 1.68
C ILE A 131 2.14 0.96 2.14
N GLY A 132 2.33 1.52 3.33
CA GLY A 132 1.38 2.46 3.92
C GLY A 132 1.43 3.82 3.23
N ILE A 133 0.27 4.38 2.88
CA ILE A 133 0.22 5.70 2.24
C ILE A 133 0.77 6.83 3.15
N ARG A 134 0.66 6.68 4.47
CA ARG A 134 1.25 7.60 5.46
C ARG A 134 2.78 7.58 5.40
N GLU A 135 3.36 6.39 5.24
CA GLU A 135 4.79 6.20 5.09
C GLU A 135 5.30 6.84 3.79
N VAL A 136 4.61 6.62 2.66
CA VAL A 136 4.91 7.29 1.39
C VAL A 136 4.87 8.82 1.52
N TYR A 137 3.88 9.36 2.23
CA TYR A 137 3.80 10.81 2.44
C TYR A 137 4.93 11.34 3.31
N ALA A 138 5.24 10.67 4.42
CA ALA A 138 6.32 11.07 5.32
C ALA A 138 7.67 11.06 4.57
N ALA A 139 7.96 10.01 3.81
CA ALA A 139 9.19 9.91 3.02
C ALA A 139 9.29 10.99 1.93
N THR A 140 8.20 11.26 1.20
CA THR A 140 8.20 12.30 0.16
C THR A 140 8.20 13.72 0.73
N ALA A 141 7.67 13.92 1.94
CA ALA A 141 7.80 15.18 2.66
C ALA A 141 9.25 15.41 3.13
N ALA A 142 9.90 14.38 3.67
CA ALA A 142 11.31 14.46 4.07
C ALA A 142 12.23 14.72 2.87
N ALA A 143 11.98 14.09 1.72
CA ALA A 143 12.74 14.33 0.49
C ALA A 143 12.54 15.73 -0.12
N ARG A 144 11.58 16.52 0.37
CA ARG A 144 11.36 17.90 -0.07
C ARG A 144 12.22 18.90 0.70
N GLU A 145 12.65 18.56 1.92
CA GLU A 145 13.48 19.40 2.78
C GLU A 145 14.94 19.44 2.29
#